data_AF-A0AAF0XX20-F1
#
_entry.id   AF-A0AAF0XX20-F1
#
_cell.length_a   1.000
_cell.length_b   1.000
_cell.length_c   1.000
_cell.angle_alpha   90.00
_cell.angle_beta   90.00
_cell.angle_gamma   90.00
#
_symmetry.space_group_name_H-M   'P 1'
#
loop_
_entity.id
_entity.type
_entity.pdbx_description
1 polymer ?
#
loop_
_entity_poly.entity_id
_entity_poly.type
_entity_poly.pdbx_seq_one_letter_code
_entity_poly.pdbx_strand_id
1 'polypeptide(L)' 'MVNPKTFKRLAYDDCLVNGGRPLKTSQTIRFTYSNSFMYPITFKFADFC' A
#
# COMPACT_ATOMS: atom_id res chain seq x y z
N MET A 1 -2.50 10.96 -6.22
CA MET A 1 -1.60 10.23 -7.14
C MET A 1 -0.55 9.54 -6.27
N VAL A 2 -0.53 8.20 -6.24
CA VAL A 2 0.39 7.45 -5.37
C VAL A 2 1.68 7.18 -6.12
N ASN A 3 2.84 7.34 -5.47
CA ASN A 3 4.12 7.08 -6.12
C ASN A 3 4.26 5.56 -6.39
N PRO A 4 4.44 5.13 -7.65
CA PRO A 4 4.53 3.71 -8.01
C PRO A 4 5.73 3.01 -7.38
N LYS A 5 6.74 3.76 -6.90
CA LYS A 5 7.88 3.21 -6.15
C LYS A 5 7.51 2.82 -4.72
N THR A 6 6.51 3.47 -4.12
CA THR A 6 6.04 3.17 -2.75
C THR A 6 4.80 2.29 -2.72
N PHE A 7 3.98 2.30 -3.78
CA PHE A 7 2.81 1.44 -3.88
C PHE A 7 2.66 0.93 -5.30
N LYS A 8 2.92 -0.36 -5.50
CA LYS A 8 2.81 -1.02 -6.79
C LYS A 8 1.72 -2.07 -6.73
N ARG A 9 0.66 -1.92 -7.53
CA ARG A 9 -0.34 -2.98 -7.71
C ARG A 9 0.30 -4.14 -8.47
N LEU A 10 0.33 -5.33 -7.87
CA LEU A 10 0.80 -6.57 -8.51
C LEU A 10 -0.36 -7.32 -9.15
N ALA A 11 -1.50 -7.39 -8.48
CA ALA A 11 -2.73 -8.01 -8.95
C ALA A 11 -3.95 -7.18 -8.54
N TYR A 12 -5.16 -7.65 -8.85
CA TYR A 12 -6.37 -6.92 -8.51
C TYR A 12 -6.46 -6.63 -7.00
N ASP A 13 -6.12 -7.62 -6.16
CA ASP A 13 -6.15 -7.54 -4.69
C ASP A 13 -4.77 -7.51 -4.02
N ASP A 14 -3.68 -7.69 -4.77
CA ASP A 14 -2.33 -7.66 -4.22
C ASP A 14 -1.62 -6.35 -4.57
N CYS A 15 -1.26 -5.60 -3.52
CA CYS A 15 -0.48 -4.38 -3.62
C CYS A 15 0.84 -4.53 -2.85
N LEU A 16 1.95 -4.29 -3.54
CA LEU A 16 3.29 -4.28 -2.98
C LEU A 16 3.62 -2.88 -2.46
N VAL A 17 3.81 -2.80 -1.15
CA VAL A 17 4.22 -1.58 -0.45
C VAL A 17 5.74 -1.52 -0.37
N ASN A 18 6.31 -0.34 -0.65
CA ASN A 18 7.74 -0.05 -0.50
C ASN A 18 8.67 -1.08 -1.19
N GLY A 19 8.21 -1.69 -2.28
CA GLY A 19 8.94 -2.75 -2.98
C GLY A 19 9.20 -4.01 -2.14
N GLY A 20 8.40 -4.25 -1.10
CA GLY A 20 8.58 -5.35 -0.15
C GLY A 20 9.59 -5.06 0.97
N ARG A 21 10.10 -3.84 1.06
CA ARG A 21 11.04 -3.43 2.12
C ARG A 21 10.29 -2.99 3.38
N PRO A 22 10.87 -3.19 4.57
CA PRO A 22 10.28 -2.72 5.82
C PRO A 22 10.03 -1.21 5.76
N LEU A 23 8.92 -0.80 6.34
CA LEU A 23 8.65 0.62 6.59
C LEU A 23 9.54 1.07 7.74
N LYS A 24 10.11 2.27 7.62
CA LYS A 24 10.85 2.86 8.73
C LYS A 24 9.90 3.15 9.88
N THR A 25 10.43 3.14 11.11
CA THR A 25 9.70 3.62 12.28
C THR A 25 9.16 5.03 12.01
N SER A 26 7.87 5.24 12.31
CA SER A 26 7.12 6.48 12.01
C SER A 26 6.78 6.76 10.54
N GLN A 27 7.04 5.82 9.61
CA GLN A 27 6.65 6.00 8.22
C GLN A 27 5.16 5.69 8.01
N THR A 28 4.39 6.66 7.52
CA THR A 28 2.98 6.49 7.18
C THR A 28 2.80 6.38 5.67
N ILE A 29 2.03 5.39 5.22
CA ILE A 29 1.59 5.29 3.82
C ILE A 29 0.23 5.94 3.71
N ARG A 30 0.12 6.92 2.82
CA ARG A 30 -1.14 7.56 2.46
C ARG A 30 -1.39 7.35 0.98
N PHE A 31 -2.59 6.90 0.66
CA PHE A 31 -3.07 6.82 -0.72
C PHE A 31 -4.50 7.35 -0.77
N THR A 32 -4.90 7.80 -1.95
CA THR A 32 -6.23 8.34 -2.21
C THR A 32 -6.77 7.60 -3.40
N TYR A 33 -8.02 7.14 -3.30
CA TYR A 33 -8.71 6.56 -4.44
C TYR A 33 -8.86 7.60 -5.55
N SER A 34 -8.57 7.18 -6.78
CA SER A 34 -8.81 8.02 -7.97
C SER A 34 -10.28 8.09 -8.36
N ASN A 35 -11.14 7.30 -7.72
CA ASN A 35 -12.57 7.23 -7.95
C ASN A 35 -13.32 7.47 -6.62
N SER A 36 -14.55 7.95 -6.71
CA SER A 36 -15.48 8.18 -5.60
C SER A 36 -15.93 6.91 -4.91
N PHE A 37 -15.77 5.75 -5.58
CA PHE A 37 -16.16 4.46 -5.02
C PHE A 37 -15.14 4.00 -3.98
N MET A 38 -15.57 3.90 -2.72
CA MET A 38 -14.76 3.33 -1.64
C MET A 38 -14.79 1.81 -1.74
N TYR A 39 -13.61 1.22 -1.95
CA TYR A 39 -13.41 -0.21 -1.72
C TYR A 39 -12.86 -0.41 -0.30
N PRO A 40 -13.38 -1.35 0.49
CA PRO A 40 -12.82 -1.66 1.79
C PRO A 40 -11.42 -2.27 1.59
N ILE A 41 -10.42 -1.69 2.25
CA ILE A 41 -9.06 -2.22 2.24
C ILE A 41 -8.87 -3.03 3.49
N THR A 42 -8.45 -4.27 3.31
CA THR A 42 -8.09 -5.15 4.40
C THR A 42 -6.57 -5.23 4.49
N PHE A 43 -6.06 -5.10 5.71
CA PHE A 43 -4.67 -5.36 5.98
C PHE A 43 -4.47 -6.88 5.96
N LYS A 44 -3.78 -7.39 4.94
CA LYS A 44 -3.56 -8.84 4.77
C LYS A 44 -2.50 -9.37 5.73
N PHE A 45 -1.32 -8.73 5.72
CA PHE A 45 -0.16 -9.18 6.48
C PHE A 45 0.89 -8.06 6.55
N ALA A 46 1.61 -7.95 7.66
CA ALA A 46 2.94 -7.36 7.69
C ALA A 46 3.84 -8.15 8.63
N ASP A 47 5.12 -8.17 8.29
CA ASP A 47 6.17 -8.71 9.13
C ASP A 47 6.77 -7.58 9.96
N PHE A 48 6.83 -7.77 11.27
CA PHE A 48 7.42 -6.82 12.21
C PHE A 48 8.70 -7.47 12.75
N CYS A 49 9.85 -6.93 12.34
CA CYS A 49 11.16 -7.38 12.81
C CYS A 49 11.48 -6.81 14.20
#